data_AF-A0A453S852-F1
#
_entry.id   AF-A0A453S852-F1
#
_cell.length_a   1.000
_cell.length_b   1.000
_cell.length_c   1.000
_cell.angle_alpha   90.00
_cell.angle_beta   90.00
_cell.angle_gamma   90.00
#
_symmetry.space_group_name_H-M   'P 1'
#
loop_
_entity.id
_entity.type
_entity.pdbx_description
1 polymer ?
#
loop_
_entity_poly.entity_id
_entity_poly.type
_entity_poly.pdbx_seq_one_letter_code
_entity_poly.pdbx_strand_id
1 'polypeptide(L)'
;SNPSSFTAFAIIPTGAGDHSPALAATGAPGFTQGKKLQQHQDPPESEAKFPKQETNGWEHPYLCSPSKQLKNVSTSIKEISRWARSSPGVKVNSNIRLLESVLSLIQVVTSTAPHPDHIVDMIRVHDALANLLLVLPKNIFPLLVQSFAQIVDELSPKGGASLSARFEKTLHDLRRSIRSGLQVLKDMILDYTSDVVPQGGGIHEITKYLLKYIMSLLDNGTSLKIILVGDEQDGKVAMRTLQDNVATLISHLEIMLEKESHRYQDAGLKQMFMVNNVNFVLHQVEGSEIKYLLGDDWVLKHQDQLKDHISSFINISWESVMYCFHVKTNKISIFSSLPTLQIFNLEFEKTY
;
A
#
# COMPACT_ATOMS: atom_id res chain seq x y z
N SER A 1 40.41 46.94 10.64
CA SER A 1 41.53 46.94 9.68
C SER A 1 41.21 45.94 8.58
N ASN A 2 40.92 46.43 7.37
CA ASN A 2 41.06 45.68 6.12
C ASN A 2 42.51 45.89 5.62
N PRO A 3 43.10 45.10 4.69
CA PRO A 3 42.48 44.92 3.37
C PRO A 3 42.78 43.63 2.56
N SER A 4 41.95 43.45 1.52
CA SER A 4 42.27 43.05 0.11
C SER A 4 42.77 41.64 -0.23
N SER A 5 42.50 41.02 -1.39
CA SER A 5 41.47 41.05 -2.45
C SER A 5 42.03 40.30 -3.68
N PHE A 6 41.16 39.62 -4.47
CA PHE A 6 41.32 39.20 -5.89
C PHE A 6 42.40 38.12 -6.19
N THR A 7 42.28 37.19 -7.16
CA THR A 7 41.49 37.08 -8.41
C THR A 7 41.51 35.63 -8.92
N ALA A 8 40.48 35.22 -9.67
CA ALA A 8 40.36 33.96 -10.41
C ALA A 8 41.08 34.02 -11.78
N PHE A 9 41.46 32.86 -12.36
CA PHE A 9 41.50 32.65 -13.83
C PHE A 9 41.45 31.16 -14.21
N ALA A 10 40.58 30.84 -15.16
CA ALA A 10 40.49 29.58 -15.90
C ALA A 10 41.11 29.76 -17.30
N ILE A 11 41.83 28.76 -17.83
CA ILE A 11 42.31 28.72 -19.23
C ILE A 11 42.45 27.28 -19.74
N ILE A 12 41.77 26.96 -20.86
CA ILE A 12 42.09 25.98 -21.94
C ILE A 12 41.30 26.48 -23.20
N PRO A 13 41.62 26.21 -24.50
CA PRO A 13 42.83 25.74 -25.21
C PRO A 13 43.22 26.61 -26.45
N THR A 14 44.40 26.36 -27.03
CA THR A 14 44.77 26.51 -28.47
C THR A 14 45.89 25.48 -28.74
N GLY A 15 46.14 24.83 -29.89
CA GLY A 15 45.67 24.90 -31.27
C GLY A 15 46.88 24.65 -32.22
N ALA A 16 46.70 23.76 -33.22
CA ALA A 16 47.44 23.61 -34.49
C ALA A 16 48.66 22.64 -34.61
N GLY A 17 48.64 21.85 -35.70
CA GLY A 17 49.77 21.10 -36.25
C GLY A 17 49.39 19.99 -37.25
N ASP A 18 49.04 20.37 -38.49
CA ASP A 18 48.88 19.50 -39.68
C ASP A 18 50.21 18.83 -40.09
N HIS A 19 50.19 17.57 -40.55
CA HIS A 19 51.06 17.03 -41.62
C HIS A 19 50.61 15.60 -42.04
N SER A 20 50.31 15.40 -43.33
CA SER A 20 50.29 14.10 -44.05
C SER A 20 51.53 14.04 -44.97
N PRO A 21 52.06 12.84 -45.34
CA PRO A 21 51.61 12.19 -46.59
C PRO A 21 51.69 10.63 -46.68
N ALA A 22 50.76 10.08 -47.48
CA ALA A 22 50.82 9.01 -48.51
C ALA A 22 51.56 7.64 -48.36
N LEU A 23 50.76 6.57 -48.52
CA LEU A 23 50.88 5.35 -49.37
C LEU A 23 52.19 4.52 -49.45
N ALA A 24 52.10 3.24 -49.04
CA ALA A 24 52.59 2.08 -49.81
C ALA A 24 51.97 0.75 -49.31
N ALA A 25 51.50 -0.06 -50.25
CA ALA A 25 50.91 -1.38 -50.07
C ALA A 25 51.97 -2.47 -49.81
N THR A 26 51.61 -3.55 -49.10
CA THR A 26 51.79 -4.96 -49.54
C THR A 26 51.38 -5.95 -48.43
N GLY A 27 50.57 -6.96 -48.79
CA GLY A 27 50.65 -8.31 -48.23
C GLY A 27 49.74 -8.68 -47.05
N ALA A 28 48.53 -9.17 -47.34
CA ALA A 28 47.89 -10.23 -46.55
C ALA A 28 48.41 -11.61 -47.06
N PRO A 29 48.42 -12.70 -46.25
CA PRO A 29 47.20 -13.43 -45.88
C PRO A 29 47.26 -13.97 -44.44
N GLY A 30 46.21 -14.43 -43.76
CA GLY A 30 44.81 -14.62 -44.03
C GLY A 30 44.27 -15.38 -42.81
N PHE A 31 43.14 -14.96 -42.26
CA PHE A 31 42.40 -15.77 -41.28
C PHE A 31 40.91 -15.71 -41.61
N THR A 32 40.45 -16.87 -42.06
CA THR A 32 39.09 -17.42 -42.03
C THR A 32 37.94 -16.50 -41.64
N GLN A 33 37.11 -16.26 -42.64
CA GLN A 33 35.82 -15.59 -42.67
C GLN A 33 34.78 -16.32 -41.80
N GLY A 34 34.54 -15.80 -40.59
CA GLY A 34 33.35 -16.08 -39.78
C GLY A 34 32.18 -15.20 -40.22
N LYS A 35 31.04 -15.86 -40.45
CA LYS A 35 29.71 -15.38 -40.85
C LYS A 35 29.39 -13.86 -40.77
N LYS A 36 28.97 -13.38 -41.94
CA LYS A 36 28.10 -12.24 -42.29
C LYS A 36 27.14 -11.78 -41.17
N LEU A 37 27.11 -10.47 -40.93
CA LEU A 37 26.06 -9.72 -40.25
C LEU A 37 24.66 -10.20 -40.68
N GLN A 38 23.88 -10.69 -39.72
CA GLN A 38 22.42 -10.61 -39.79
C GLN A 38 22.05 -9.32 -39.04
N GLN A 39 21.50 -8.35 -39.77
CA GLN A 39 20.71 -7.28 -39.16
C GLN A 39 19.53 -7.97 -38.46
N HIS A 40 19.56 -7.98 -37.13
CA HIS A 40 18.36 -8.29 -36.37
C HIS A 40 17.43 -7.08 -36.50
N GLN A 41 16.40 -7.23 -37.33
CA GLN A 41 15.17 -6.46 -37.19
C GLN A 41 14.72 -6.56 -35.74
N ASP A 42 14.42 -5.41 -35.14
CA ASP A 42 13.70 -5.33 -33.87
C ASP A 42 12.47 -6.24 -33.95
N PRO A 43 12.23 -7.13 -32.98
CA PRO A 43 10.96 -7.82 -32.91
C PRO A 43 9.87 -6.76 -32.77
N PRO A 44 8.69 -6.94 -33.41
CA PRO A 44 7.57 -6.05 -33.12
C PRO A 44 7.33 -6.13 -31.62
N GLU A 45 7.14 -4.97 -30.97
CA GLU A 45 6.66 -4.88 -29.59
C GLU A 45 5.55 -5.90 -29.45
N SER A 46 5.86 -7.02 -28.79
CA SER A 46 4.83 -7.97 -28.43
C SER A 46 3.99 -7.16 -27.47
N GLU A 47 2.79 -6.77 -27.90
CA GLU A 47 1.74 -6.32 -27.01
C GLU A 47 1.66 -7.37 -25.91
N ALA A 48 2.36 -7.11 -24.81
CA ALA A 48 2.04 -7.70 -23.55
C ALA A 48 0.61 -7.26 -23.35
N LYS A 49 -0.32 -8.16 -23.67
CA LYS A 49 -1.69 -8.10 -23.19
C LYS A 49 -1.58 -8.16 -21.68
N PHE A 50 -1.26 -7.02 -21.06
CA PHE A 50 -1.65 -6.74 -19.72
C PHE A 50 -3.14 -7.07 -19.68
N PRO A 51 -3.57 -7.96 -18.76
CA PRO A 51 -4.99 -8.15 -18.53
C PRO A 51 -5.56 -6.75 -18.37
N LYS A 52 -6.53 -6.40 -19.22
CA LYS A 52 -7.30 -5.18 -19.04
C LYS A 52 -7.74 -5.21 -17.59
N GLN A 53 -7.17 -4.33 -16.78
CA GLN A 53 -7.43 -4.26 -15.37
C GLN A 53 -8.90 -3.89 -15.26
N GLU A 54 -9.75 -4.90 -15.10
CA GLU A 54 -11.17 -4.69 -14.96
C GLU A 54 -11.34 -3.74 -13.78
N THR A 55 -11.94 -2.60 -14.07
CA THR A 55 -12.10 -1.44 -13.20
C THR A 55 -12.97 -1.69 -11.96
N ASN A 56 -13.15 -2.96 -11.57
CA ASN A 56 -13.86 -3.41 -10.38
C ASN A 56 -13.04 -4.40 -9.51
N GLY A 57 -11.73 -4.57 -9.76
CA GLY A 57 -10.84 -5.55 -9.10
C GLY A 57 -10.59 -5.34 -7.61
N TRP A 58 -11.54 -5.76 -6.78
CA TRP A 58 -11.51 -5.65 -5.31
C TRP A 58 -11.85 -6.94 -4.57
N GLU A 59 -11.90 -8.10 -5.22
CA GLU A 59 -12.26 -9.36 -4.57
C GLU A 59 -11.06 -10.30 -4.60
N HIS A 60 -10.30 -10.35 -3.50
CA HIS A 60 -9.43 -11.49 -3.23
C HIS A 60 -10.34 -12.71 -2.97
N PRO A 61 -9.98 -13.95 -3.37
CA PRO A 61 -10.88 -15.12 -3.32
C PRO A 61 -11.50 -15.43 -1.96
N TYR A 62 -10.89 -14.90 -0.89
CA TYR A 62 -11.31 -15.07 0.49
C TYR A 62 -12.02 -13.85 1.08
N LEU A 63 -12.22 -12.78 0.28
CA LEU A 63 -12.67 -11.47 0.73
C LEU A 63 -13.81 -10.93 -0.18
N CYS A 64 -15.06 -11.40 0.05
CA CYS A 64 -16.27 -10.56 0.27
C CYS A 64 -17.63 -10.96 -0.40
N SER A 65 -18.72 -10.85 0.38
CA SER A 65 -20.14 -10.75 -0.05
C SER A 65 -20.97 -9.70 0.77
N PRO A 66 -20.77 -9.51 2.10
CA PRO A 66 -21.52 -8.53 2.90
C PRO A 66 -21.24 -7.03 2.64
N SER A 67 -20.11 -6.67 2.03
CA SER A 67 -19.76 -5.26 1.76
C SER A 67 -20.72 -4.57 0.78
N LYS A 68 -21.33 -5.33 -0.15
CA LYS A 68 -22.35 -4.78 -1.06
C LYS A 68 -23.59 -4.30 -0.31
N GLN A 69 -24.00 -5.00 0.75
CA GLN A 69 -25.15 -4.60 1.57
C GLN A 69 -24.85 -3.32 2.34
N LEU A 70 -23.65 -3.20 2.94
CA LEU A 70 -23.25 -1.99 3.68
C LEU A 70 -23.14 -0.74 2.78
N LYS A 71 -22.72 -0.88 1.53
CA LYS A 71 -22.72 0.22 0.55
C LYS A 71 -24.14 0.74 0.27
N ASN A 72 -25.10 -0.17 0.11
CA ASN A 72 -26.50 0.19 -0.04
C ASN A 72 -27.02 0.90 1.21
N VAL A 73 -26.68 0.40 2.40
CA VAL A 73 -27.03 1.04 3.67
C VAL A 73 -26.51 2.48 3.76
N SER A 74 -25.22 2.71 3.48
CA SER A 74 -24.64 4.06 3.50
C SER A 74 -25.36 5.00 2.52
N THR A 75 -25.71 4.51 1.34
CA THR A 75 -26.45 5.27 0.32
C THR A 75 -27.85 5.64 0.81
N SER A 76 -28.60 4.69 1.36
CA SER A 76 -29.93 4.92 1.94
C SER A 76 -29.90 5.95 3.06
N ILE A 77 -28.92 5.89 3.97
CA ILE A 77 -28.76 6.89 5.05
C ILE A 77 -28.51 8.28 4.48
N LYS A 78 -27.67 8.41 3.45
CA LYS A 78 -27.39 9.68 2.78
C LYS A 78 -28.63 10.25 2.08
N GLU A 79 -29.46 9.40 1.49
CA GLU A 79 -30.74 9.80 0.90
C GLU A 79 -31.73 10.30 1.95
N ILE A 80 -31.85 9.61 3.09
CA ILE A 80 -32.67 10.04 4.23
C ILE A 80 -32.16 11.40 4.76
N SER A 81 -30.85 11.58 4.88
CA SER A 81 -30.24 12.87 5.28
C SER A 81 -30.55 14.00 4.29
N ARG A 82 -30.56 13.73 2.99
CA ARG A 82 -30.92 14.71 1.96
C ARG A 82 -32.40 15.06 1.99
N TRP A 83 -33.25 14.05 2.16
CA TRP A 83 -34.70 14.22 2.32
C TRP A 83 -35.02 15.10 3.53
N ALA A 84 -34.42 14.80 4.69
CA ALA A 84 -34.65 15.54 5.93
C ALA A 84 -34.26 17.02 5.83
N ARG A 85 -33.33 17.38 4.94
CA ARG A 85 -32.94 18.78 4.68
C ARG A 85 -33.85 19.52 3.70
N SER A 86 -34.52 18.82 2.79
CA SER A 86 -35.15 19.44 1.61
C SER A 86 -36.68 19.40 1.63
N SER A 87 -37.28 18.31 2.09
CA SER A 87 -38.75 18.15 2.07
C SER A 87 -39.23 17.27 3.22
N PRO A 88 -38.96 17.68 4.47
CA PRO A 88 -39.18 16.84 5.64
C PRO A 88 -40.66 16.54 5.92
N GLY A 89 -41.63 17.24 5.31
CA GLY A 89 -43.06 16.98 5.49
C GLY A 89 -43.66 15.87 4.61
N VAL A 90 -42.92 15.37 3.61
CA VAL A 90 -43.41 14.37 2.63
C VAL A 90 -42.70 13.04 2.88
N LYS A 91 -43.40 11.89 2.84
CA LYS A 91 -42.82 10.53 3.02
C LYS A 91 -42.13 10.28 4.37
N VAL A 92 -42.45 11.04 5.42
CA VAL A 92 -41.92 10.86 6.78
C VAL A 92 -41.98 9.40 7.24
N ASN A 93 -43.16 8.78 7.16
CA ASN A 93 -43.39 7.41 7.65
C ASN A 93 -42.54 6.38 6.91
N SER A 94 -42.44 6.50 5.58
CA SER A 94 -41.65 5.57 4.76
C SER A 94 -40.15 5.70 5.06
N ASN A 95 -39.64 6.92 5.25
CA ASN A 95 -38.24 7.16 5.56
C ASN A 95 -37.86 6.74 6.99
N ILE A 96 -38.76 6.93 7.96
CA ILE A 96 -38.56 6.43 9.33
C ILE A 96 -38.50 4.89 9.32
N ARG A 97 -39.42 4.20 8.64
CA ARG A 97 -39.38 2.73 8.52
C ARG A 97 -38.13 2.22 7.80
N LEU A 98 -37.67 2.93 6.77
CA LEU A 98 -36.42 2.59 6.08
C LEU A 98 -35.22 2.74 7.02
N LEU A 99 -35.18 3.80 7.81
CA LEU A 99 -34.15 4.03 8.82
C LEU A 99 -34.13 2.92 9.87
N GLU A 100 -35.30 2.52 10.37
CA GLU A 100 -35.45 1.38 11.28
C GLU A 100 -34.87 0.09 10.71
N SER A 101 -35.24 -0.23 9.46
CA SER A 101 -34.73 -1.40 8.75
C SER A 101 -33.21 -1.35 8.57
N VAL A 102 -32.66 -0.17 8.29
CA VAL A 102 -31.22 0.07 8.20
C VAL A 102 -30.52 -0.15 9.54
N LEU A 103 -31.05 0.41 10.64
CA LEU A 103 -30.47 0.22 11.97
C LEU A 103 -30.45 -1.26 12.37
N SER A 104 -31.52 -2.01 12.07
CA SER A 104 -31.56 -3.46 12.29
C SER A 104 -30.51 -4.20 11.46
N LEU A 105 -30.32 -3.86 10.18
CA LEU A 105 -29.31 -4.47 9.34
C LEU A 105 -27.89 -4.18 9.85
N ILE A 106 -27.60 -2.95 10.29
CA ILE A 106 -26.31 -2.60 10.89
C ILE A 106 -26.09 -3.43 12.16
N GLN A 107 -27.11 -3.56 13.01
CA GLN A 107 -27.02 -4.37 14.23
C GLN A 107 -26.67 -5.83 13.90
N VAL A 108 -27.29 -6.42 12.88
CA VAL A 108 -26.93 -7.78 12.42
C VAL A 108 -25.46 -7.84 12.02
N VAL A 109 -24.98 -6.94 11.15
CA VAL A 109 -23.59 -6.94 10.70
C VAL A 109 -22.61 -6.74 11.85
N THR A 110 -22.84 -5.77 12.73
CA THR A 110 -21.97 -5.51 13.90
C THR A 110 -21.97 -6.63 14.94
N SER A 111 -22.96 -7.52 14.91
CA SER A 111 -23.07 -8.70 15.78
C SER A 111 -22.41 -9.94 15.18
N THR A 112 -22.06 -9.92 13.89
CA THR A 112 -21.26 -10.99 13.27
C THR A 112 -19.79 -10.90 13.66
N ALA A 113 -19.02 -11.97 13.41
CA ALA A 113 -17.59 -11.99 13.66
C ALA A 113 -16.91 -10.82 12.90
N PRO A 114 -16.07 -10.02 13.58
CA PRO A 114 -15.36 -8.91 12.93
C PRO A 114 -14.49 -9.43 11.78
N HIS A 115 -14.60 -8.80 10.62
CA HIS A 115 -13.87 -9.19 9.42
C HIS A 115 -13.36 -7.97 8.64
N PRO A 116 -12.14 -8.00 8.08
CA PRO A 116 -11.54 -6.84 7.43
C PRO A 116 -12.33 -6.26 6.26
N ASP A 117 -12.98 -7.10 5.46
CA ASP A 117 -13.70 -6.67 4.25
C ASP A 117 -14.74 -5.58 4.46
N HIS A 118 -15.35 -5.58 5.65
CA HIS A 118 -16.48 -4.73 5.96
C HIS A 118 -16.06 -3.40 6.58
N ILE A 119 -14.80 -3.26 6.97
CA ILE A 119 -14.32 -2.10 7.74
C ILE A 119 -14.56 -0.80 6.98
N VAL A 120 -14.13 -0.71 5.71
CA VAL A 120 -14.27 0.52 4.91
C VAL A 120 -15.74 0.91 4.77
N ASP A 121 -16.62 -0.05 4.47
CA ASP A 121 -18.03 0.24 4.31
C ASP A 121 -18.73 0.53 5.65
N MET A 122 -18.31 -0.11 6.75
CA MET A 122 -18.76 0.24 8.09
C MET A 122 -18.34 1.66 8.50
N ILE A 123 -17.14 2.13 8.13
CA ILE A 123 -16.71 3.51 8.34
C ILE A 123 -17.64 4.48 7.57
N ARG A 124 -17.97 4.17 6.31
CA ARG A 124 -18.89 4.97 5.49
C ARG A 124 -20.32 4.98 6.04
N VAL A 125 -20.77 3.88 6.63
CA VAL A 125 -22.07 3.80 7.30
C VAL A 125 -22.04 4.63 8.58
N HIS A 126 -20.99 4.50 9.41
CA HIS A 126 -20.81 5.30 10.62
C HIS A 126 -20.82 6.80 10.30
N ASP A 127 -20.06 7.24 9.30
CA ASP A 127 -20.02 8.63 8.86
C ASP A 127 -21.40 9.15 8.38
N ALA A 128 -22.09 8.36 7.55
CA ALA A 128 -23.43 8.72 7.09
C ALA A 128 -24.42 8.83 8.26
N LEU A 129 -24.32 7.92 9.23
CA LEU A 129 -25.20 7.85 10.40
C LEU A 129 -24.95 9.02 11.37
N ALA A 130 -23.69 9.35 11.64
CA ALA A 130 -23.29 10.50 12.45
C ALA A 130 -23.80 11.81 11.82
N ASN A 131 -23.65 11.97 10.50
CA ASN A 131 -24.18 13.12 9.77
C ASN A 131 -25.72 13.19 9.82
N LEU A 132 -26.41 12.05 9.77
CA LEU A 132 -27.87 11.99 9.88
C LEU A 132 -28.34 12.43 11.28
N LEU A 133 -27.61 12.05 12.34
CA LEU A 133 -27.92 12.43 13.72
C LEU A 133 -27.86 13.94 13.94
N LEU A 134 -27.02 14.66 13.19
CA LEU A 134 -26.97 16.14 13.23
C LEU A 134 -28.18 16.80 12.53
N VAL A 135 -28.80 16.08 11.58
CA VAL A 135 -29.87 16.61 10.71
C VAL A 135 -31.26 16.31 11.26
N LEU A 136 -31.50 15.10 11.77
CA LEU A 136 -32.84 14.66 12.19
C LEU A 136 -33.43 15.54 13.32
N PRO A 137 -32.73 15.81 14.44
CA PRO A 137 -33.24 16.66 15.52
C PRO A 137 -33.63 18.06 15.06
N LYS A 138 -32.85 18.64 14.15
CA LYS A 138 -33.06 20.03 13.70
C LYS A 138 -34.24 20.16 12.76
N ASN A 139 -34.46 19.17 11.89
CA ASN A 139 -35.40 19.32 10.78
C ASN A 139 -36.67 18.46 10.91
N ILE A 140 -36.61 17.32 11.63
CA ILE A 140 -37.72 16.37 11.70
C ILE A 140 -38.47 16.46 13.04
N PHE A 141 -37.75 16.58 14.17
CA PHE A 141 -38.39 16.61 15.48
C PHE A 141 -39.45 17.72 15.65
N PRO A 142 -39.22 18.97 15.17
CA PRO A 142 -40.26 20.01 15.25
C PRO A 142 -41.56 19.63 14.52
N LEU A 143 -41.45 18.96 13.36
CA LEU A 143 -42.61 18.54 12.55
C LEU A 143 -43.40 17.41 13.22
N LEU A 144 -42.70 16.47 13.85
CA LEU A 144 -43.33 15.33 14.52
C LEU A 144 -44.08 15.75 15.77
N VAL A 145 -43.50 16.65 16.58
CA VAL A 145 -44.14 17.21 17.77
C VAL A 145 -45.39 18.00 17.40
N GLN A 146 -45.38 18.70 16.27
CA GLN A 146 -46.49 19.54 15.84
C GLN A 146 -47.61 18.77 15.11
N SER A 147 -47.32 17.61 14.50
CA SER A 147 -48.22 17.01 13.50
C SER A 147 -48.56 15.53 13.71
N PHE A 148 -47.82 14.75 14.53
CA PHE A 148 -48.01 13.28 14.56
C PHE A 148 -47.68 12.61 15.91
N ALA A 149 -48.66 12.53 16.81
CA ALA A 149 -48.51 11.87 18.13
C ALA A 149 -48.14 10.37 18.04
N GLN A 150 -48.65 9.63 17.04
CA GLN A 150 -48.36 8.19 16.88
C GLN A 150 -46.90 7.92 16.47
N ILE A 151 -46.26 8.82 15.72
CA ILE A 151 -44.86 8.66 15.28
C ILE A 151 -43.91 8.98 16.43
N VAL A 152 -44.28 9.92 17.29
CA VAL A 152 -43.53 10.19 18.53
C VAL A 152 -43.46 8.92 19.39
N ASP A 153 -44.55 8.14 19.47
CA ASP A 153 -44.54 6.82 20.11
C ASP A 153 -43.69 5.79 19.34
N GLU A 154 -43.59 5.82 18.01
CA GLU A 154 -42.70 4.89 17.24
C GLU A 154 -41.21 5.24 17.40
N LEU A 155 -40.88 6.54 17.53
CA LEU A 155 -39.53 7.02 17.80
C LEU A 155 -39.15 6.97 19.29
N SER A 156 -40.14 6.90 20.18
CA SER A 156 -39.98 6.78 21.63
C SER A 156 -41.01 5.79 22.19
N PRO A 157 -40.86 4.49 21.87
CA PRO A 157 -41.83 3.48 22.26
C PRO A 157 -41.96 3.38 23.77
N LYS A 158 -43.21 3.28 24.27
CA LYS A 158 -43.50 3.03 25.68
C LYS A 158 -42.87 1.70 26.10
N GLY A 159 -41.72 1.77 26.77
CA GLY A 159 -40.94 0.61 27.22
C GLY A 159 -39.76 0.20 26.33
N GLY A 160 -39.46 0.93 25.25
CA GLY A 160 -38.27 0.72 24.42
C GLY A 160 -37.29 1.91 24.44
N ALA A 161 -36.08 1.72 23.93
CA ALA A 161 -35.08 2.78 23.85
C ALA A 161 -35.51 3.85 22.83
N SER A 162 -35.28 5.13 23.15
CA SER A 162 -35.54 6.23 22.22
C SER A 162 -34.72 6.08 20.94
N LEU A 163 -35.20 6.64 19.84
CA LEU A 163 -34.48 6.63 18.56
C LEU A 163 -33.05 7.14 18.74
N SER A 164 -32.85 8.26 19.46
CA SER A 164 -31.52 8.81 19.75
C SER A 164 -30.62 7.81 20.48
N ALA A 165 -31.13 7.13 21.51
CA ALA A 165 -30.36 6.12 22.23
C ALA A 165 -29.97 4.92 21.34
N ARG A 166 -30.84 4.57 20.39
CA ARG A 166 -30.57 3.51 19.41
C ARG A 166 -29.50 3.93 18.40
N PHE A 167 -29.54 5.17 17.91
CA PHE A 167 -28.48 5.74 17.07
C PHE A 167 -27.12 5.70 17.75
N GLU A 168 -27.05 6.17 19.00
CA GLU A 168 -25.81 6.17 19.78
C GLU A 168 -25.28 4.75 19.99
N LYS A 169 -26.18 3.81 20.32
CA LYS A 169 -25.83 2.39 20.42
C LYS A 169 -25.28 1.85 19.09
N THR A 170 -25.94 2.13 17.96
CA THR A 170 -25.48 1.68 16.64
C THR A 170 -24.12 2.28 16.26
N LEU A 171 -23.88 3.56 16.53
CA LEU A 171 -22.57 4.19 16.33
C LEU A 171 -21.50 3.56 17.23
N HIS A 172 -21.83 3.29 18.49
CA HIS A 172 -20.94 2.58 19.40
C HIS A 172 -20.60 1.17 18.90
N ASP A 173 -21.59 0.40 18.47
CA ASP A 173 -21.40 -0.98 17.98
C ASP A 173 -20.59 -1.01 16.67
N LEU A 174 -20.82 -0.05 15.77
CA LEU A 174 -19.98 0.16 14.58
C LEU A 174 -18.53 0.47 14.96
N ARG A 175 -18.30 1.42 15.87
CA ARG A 175 -16.94 1.76 16.31
C ARG A 175 -16.22 0.56 16.92
N ARG A 176 -16.93 -0.22 17.75
CA ARG A 176 -16.40 -1.46 18.34
C ARG A 176 -16.03 -2.47 17.24
N SER A 177 -16.96 -2.75 16.31
CA SER A 177 -16.76 -3.72 15.24
C SER A 177 -15.60 -3.33 14.30
N ILE A 178 -15.49 -2.05 13.94
CA ILE A 178 -14.37 -1.53 13.12
C ILE A 178 -13.03 -1.72 13.83
N ARG A 179 -12.93 -1.34 15.11
CA ARG A 179 -11.68 -1.51 15.90
C ARG A 179 -11.29 -2.99 16.00
N SER A 180 -12.26 -3.87 16.30
CA SER A 180 -12.02 -5.31 16.35
C SER A 180 -11.62 -5.87 14.99
N GLY A 181 -12.26 -5.44 13.91
CA GLY A 181 -11.90 -5.84 12.55
C GLY A 181 -10.48 -5.41 12.17
N LEU A 182 -10.06 -4.20 12.55
CA LEU A 182 -8.68 -3.74 12.34
C LEU A 182 -7.67 -4.59 13.11
N GLN A 183 -8.02 -5.06 14.31
CA GLN A 183 -7.18 -5.99 15.04
C GLN A 183 -7.10 -7.35 14.33
N VAL A 184 -8.24 -7.91 13.92
CA VAL A 184 -8.28 -9.16 13.13
C VAL A 184 -7.46 -9.04 11.85
N LEU A 185 -7.53 -7.90 11.14
CA LEU A 185 -6.73 -7.66 9.95
C LEU A 185 -5.23 -7.74 10.26
N LYS A 186 -4.78 -7.09 11.34
CA LYS A 186 -3.37 -7.12 11.76
C LYS A 186 -2.89 -8.55 12.03
N ASP A 187 -3.71 -9.34 12.71
CA ASP A 187 -3.41 -10.73 13.04
C ASP A 187 -3.39 -11.60 11.76
N MET A 188 -4.39 -11.44 10.89
CA MET A 188 -4.48 -12.12 9.60
C MET A 188 -3.27 -11.84 8.69
N ILE A 189 -2.73 -10.62 8.69
CA ILE A 189 -1.55 -10.28 7.89
C ILE A 189 -0.32 -11.05 8.39
N LEU A 190 -0.13 -11.17 9.69
CA LEU A 190 1.01 -11.92 10.27
C LEU A 190 0.93 -13.41 9.96
N ASP A 191 -0.27 -13.97 10.06
CA ASP A 191 -0.51 -15.40 9.84
C ASP A 191 -0.59 -15.76 8.35
N TYR A 192 -0.75 -14.77 7.47
CA TYR A 192 -0.83 -14.98 6.04
C TYR A 192 0.37 -15.77 5.52
N THR A 193 0.07 -16.75 4.68
CA THR A 193 1.04 -17.61 4.00
C THR A 193 0.49 -17.81 2.59
N SER A 194 1.31 -17.52 1.58
CA SER A 194 0.89 -17.68 0.18
C SER A 194 1.05 -19.13 -0.27
N ASP A 195 0.24 -19.59 -1.22
CA ASP A 195 0.48 -20.90 -1.85
C ASP A 195 1.83 -20.90 -2.60
N VAL A 196 2.14 -19.79 -3.27
CA VAL A 196 3.35 -19.61 -4.08
C VAL A 196 3.97 -18.23 -3.89
N VAL A 197 5.30 -18.20 -3.80
CA VAL A 197 6.07 -16.96 -3.85
C VAL A 197 6.36 -16.55 -5.30
N PRO A 198 6.42 -15.24 -5.62
CA PRO A 198 6.69 -14.78 -6.99
C PRO A 198 7.99 -15.33 -7.57
N GLN A 199 7.94 -15.90 -8.78
CA GLN A 199 9.15 -16.34 -9.46
C GLN A 199 10.11 -15.16 -9.66
N GLY A 200 11.41 -15.37 -9.38
CA GLY A 200 12.44 -14.33 -9.51
C GLY A 200 12.41 -13.23 -8.45
N GLY A 201 11.68 -13.40 -7.34
CA GLY A 201 11.68 -12.43 -6.25
C GLY A 201 10.89 -11.15 -6.56
N GLY A 202 9.82 -11.24 -7.35
CA GLY A 202 8.96 -10.10 -7.67
C GLY A 202 8.12 -9.57 -6.49
N ILE A 203 7.36 -8.50 -6.75
CA ILE A 203 6.44 -7.91 -5.75
C ILE A 203 5.32 -8.90 -5.42
N HIS A 204 5.09 -9.14 -4.13
CA HIS A 204 4.03 -10.02 -3.64
C HIS A 204 2.65 -9.36 -3.76
N GLU A 205 1.61 -10.13 -4.08
CA GLU A 205 0.25 -9.59 -4.30
C GLU A 205 -0.33 -8.91 -3.05
N ILE A 206 -0.17 -9.52 -1.87
CA ILE A 206 -0.56 -8.93 -0.59
C ILE A 206 0.05 -7.54 -0.34
N THR A 207 1.27 -7.26 -0.82
CA THR A 207 1.91 -5.94 -0.71
C THR A 207 1.08 -4.89 -1.42
N LYS A 208 0.68 -5.18 -2.67
CA LYS A 208 -0.17 -4.28 -3.48
C LYS A 208 -1.55 -4.13 -2.86
N TYR A 209 -2.14 -5.25 -2.44
CA TYR A 209 -3.47 -5.29 -1.84
C TYR A 209 -3.53 -4.46 -0.56
N LEU A 210 -2.60 -4.67 0.37
CA LEU A 210 -2.64 -4.01 1.67
C LEU A 210 -2.43 -2.50 1.54
N LEU A 211 -1.52 -2.05 0.67
CA LEU A 211 -1.32 -0.61 0.46
C LEU A 211 -2.56 0.05 -0.14
N LYS A 212 -3.19 -0.59 -1.13
CA LYS A 212 -4.47 -0.13 -1.70
C LYS A 212 -5.57 -0.10 -0.63
N TYR A 213 -5.59 -1.08 0.27
CA TYR A 213 -6.53 -1.12 1.38
C TYR A 213 -6.28 0.00 2.41
N ILE A 214 -5.02 0.25 2.78
CA ILE A 214 -4.63 1.36 3.66
C ILE A 214 -5.05 2.70 3.06
N MET A 215 -4.82 2.93 1.77
CA MET A 215 -5.29 4.14 1.09
C MET A 215 -6.82 4.31 1.21
N SER A 216 -7.59 3.24 1.00
CA SER A 216 -9.05 3.25 1.15
C SER A 216 -9.51 3.56 2.60
N LEU A 217 -8.73 3.13 3.61
CA LEU A 217 -8.98 3.55 5.00
C LEU A 217 -8.73 5.05 5.19
N LEU A 218 -7.65 5.58 4.60
CA LEU A 218 -7.25 6.98 4.72
C LEU A 218 -8.15 7.95 3.94
N ASP A 219 -8.78 7.50 2.85
CA ASP A 219 -9.87 8.24 2.19
C ASP A 219 -11.00 8.60 3.17
N ASN A 220 -11.14 7.83 4.25
CA ASN A 220 -12.11 8.05 5.33
C ASN A 220 -11.42 8.53 6.62
N GLY A 221 -10.23 9.13 6.53
CA GLY A 221 -9.33 9.39 7.66
C GLY A 221 -9.92 10.27 8.76
N THR A 222 -10.77 11.24 8.43
CA THR A 222 -11.46 12.09 9.43
C THR A 222 -12.41 11.25 10.30
N SER A 223 -13.28 10.48 9.67
CA SER A 223 -14.23 9.61 10.36
C SER A 223 -13.49 8.48 11.09
N LEU A 224 -12.44 7.91 10.48
CA LEU A 224 -11.61 6.88 11.08
C LEU A 224 -10.91 7.37 12.36
N LYS A 225 -10.37 8.60 12.39
CA LYS A 225 -9.79 9.20 13.60
C LYS A 225 -10.80 9.24 14.76
N ILE A 226 -12.03 9.70 14.48
CA ILE A 226 -13.12 9.74 15.47
C ILE A 226 -13.48 8.31 15.92
N ILE A 227 -13.58 7.38 14.98
CA ILE A 227 -13.90 5.98 15.25
C ILE A 227 -12.84 5.32 16.13
N LEU A 228 -11.55 5.63 15.93
CA LEU A 228 -10.47 5.00 16.68
C LEU A 228 -10.47 5.41 18.15
N VAL A 229 -10.75 6.68 18.48
CA VAL A 229 -10.58 7.18 19.87
C VAL A 229 -11.88 7.62 20.56
N GLY A 230 -12.96 7.78 19.81
CA GLY A 230 -14.22 8.34 20.30
C GLY A 230 -14.27 9.87 20.24
N ASP A 231 -15.43 10.44 20.58
CA ASP A 231 -15.72 11.87 20.38
C ASP A 231 -15.04 12.81 21.40
N GLU A 232 -14.51 12.25 22.50
CA GLU A 232 -14.01 13.04 23.65
C GLU A 232 -12.49 13.25 23.66
N GLN A 233 -11.76 12.66 22.70
CA GLN A 233 -10.29 12.66 22.75
C GLN A 233 -9.67 13.79 21.90
N ASP A 234 -8.59 14.38 22.42
CA ASP A 234 -7.73 15.34 21.72
C ASP A 234 -7.34 14.87 20.31
N GLY A 235 -7.45 15.76 19.33
CA GLY A 235 -7.15 15.49 17.92
C GLY A 235 -5.72 14.98 17.69
N LYS A 236 -4.77 15.34 18.56
CA LYS A 236 -3.40 14.78 18.50
C LYS A 236 -3.36 13.29 18.86
N VAL A 237 -4.16 12.86 19.83
CA VAL A 237 -4.24 11.43 20.20
C VAL A 237 -4.87 10.65 19.05
N ALA A 238 -5.94 11.15 18.45
CA ALA A 238 -6.55 10.53 17.27
C ALA A 238 -5.61 10.42 16.08
N MET A 239 -4.81 11.45 15.83
CA MET A 239 -3.79 11.40 14.78
C MET A 239 -2.72 10.33 15.07
N ARG A 240 -2.17 10.29 16.30
CA ARG A 240 -1.19 9.26 16.69
C ARG A 240 -1.76 7.85 16.60
N THR A 241 -2.98 7.62 17.08
CA THR A 241 -3.62 6.31 16.99
C THR A 241 -3.81 5.88 15.53
N LEU A 242 -4.19 6.80 14.63
CA LEU A 242 -4.27 6.48 13.20
C LEU A 242 -2.89 6.13 12.63
N GLN A 243 -1.87 6.94 12.95
CA GLN A 243 -0.48 6.71 12.55
C GLN A 243 0.01 5.33 13.02
N ASP A 244 -0.20 4.99 14.29
CA ASP A 244 0.19 3.71 14.88
C ASP A 244 -0.50 2.53 14.18
N ASN A 245 -1.79 2.66 13.87
CA ASN A 245 -2.52 1.61 13.15
C ASN A 245 -1.96 1.39 11.75
N VAL A 246 -1.69 2.44 10.99
CA VAL A 246 -1.13 2.34 9.64
C VAL A 246 0.30 1.80 9.67
N ALA A 247 1.15 2.32 10.56
CA ALA A 247 2.50 1.84 10.75
C ALA A 247 2.52 0.34 11.12
N THR A 248 1.63 -0.08 12.03
CA THR A 248 1.51 -1.50 12.43
C THR A 248 1.13 -2.40 11.25
N LEU A 249 0.17 -1.98 10.41
CA LEU A 249 -0.22 -2.76 9.23
C LEU A 249 0.95 -2.94 8.26
N ILE A 250 1.74 -1.89 8.01
CA ILE A 250 2.92 -1.98 7.13
C ILE A 250 4.00 -2.85 7.77
N SER A 251 4.29 -2.69 9.06
CA SER A 251 5.27 -3.52 9.75
C SER A 251 4.88 -4.99 9.80
N HIS A 252 3.59 -5.32 9.98
CA HIS A 252 3.12 -6.71 9.92
C HIS A 252 3.27 -7.29 8.52
N LEU A 253 3.02 -6.50 7.47
CA LEU A 253 3.29 -6.89 6.08
C LEU A 253 4.78 -7.19 5.88
N GLU A 254 5.67 -6.33 6.36
CA GLU A 254 7.12 -6.53 6.24
C GLU A 254 7.60 -7.79 6.97
N ILE A 255 7.08 -8.06 8.17
CA ILE A 255 7.37 -9.29 8.91
C ILE A 255 6.90 -10.52 8.12
N MET A 256 5.69 -10.47 7.56
CA MET A 256 5.15 -11.55 6.74
C MET A 256 5.99 -11.75 5.46
N LEU A 257 6.41 -10.67 4.80
CA LEU A 257 7.27 -10.73 3.62
C LEU A 257 8.63 -11.34 3.97
N GLU A 258 9.24 -10.96 5.09
CA GLU A 258 10.49 -11.58 5.54
C GLU A 258 10.29 -13.08 5.76
N LYS A 259 9.18 -13.51 6.39
CA LYS A 259 8.83 -14.94 6.52
C LYS A 259 8.72 -15.64 5.16
N GLU A 260 7.97 -15.08 4.20
CA GLU A 260 7.82 -15.67 2.86
C GLU A 260 9.14 -15.69 2.07
N SER A 261 10.04 -14.73 2.30
CA SER A 261 11.35 -14.68 1.65
C SER A 261 12.24 -15.89 1.97
N HIS A 262 12.03 -16.54 3.11
CA HIS A 262 12.76 -17.76 3.48
C HIS A 262 12.38 -18.99 2.66
N ARG A 263 11.34 -18.89 1.81
CA ARG A 263 10.96 -19.96 0.87
C ARG A 263 11.87 -20.01 -0.36
N TYR A 264 12.64 -18.96 -0.65
CA TYR A 264 13.67 -19.00 -1.69
C TYR A 264 14.90 -19.75 -1.18
N GLN A 265 15.37 -20.73 -1.95
CA GLN A 265 16.60 -21.46 -1.65
C GLN A 265 17.85 -20.61 -1.91
N ASP A 266 17.78 -19.76 -2.94
CA ASP A 266 18.86 -18.84 -3.28
C ASP A 266 18.79 -17.58 -2.41
N ALA A 267 19.89 -17.28 -1.72
CA ALA A 267 19.98 -16.13 -0.82
C ALA A 267 19.94 -14.79 -1.56
N GLY A 268 20.39 -14.75 -2.82
CA GLY A 268 20.26 -13.58 -3.69
C GLY A 268 18.79 -13.30 -4.03
N LEU A 269 18.03 -14.31 -4.42
CA LEU A 269 16.59 -14.20 -4.67
C LEU A 269 15.80 -13.82 -3.42
N LYS A 270 16.20 -14.31 -2.24
CA LYS A 270 15.64 -13.84 -0.96
C LYS A 270 15.78 -12.32 -0.81
N GLN A 271 17.00 -11.79 -1.00
CA GLN A 271 17.22 -10.34 -0.87
C GLN A 271 16.56 -9.54 -2.00
N MET A 272 16.58 -10.04 -3.24
CA MET A 272 15.88 -9.41 -4.36
C MET A 272 14.37 -9.26 -4.09
N PHE A 273 13.76 -10.30 -3.50
CA PHE A 273 12.38 -10.24 -3.05
C PHE A 273 12.13 -9.13 -2.02
N MET A 274 13.00 -9.00 -1.02
CA MET A 274 12.90 -7.94 -0.02
C MET A 274 13.10 -6.55 -0.64
N VAL A 275 14.12 -6.36 -1.49
CA VAL A 275 14.36 -5.11 -2.23
C VAL A 275 13.13 -4.69 -3.01
N ASN A 276 12.56 -5.61 -3.81
CA ASN A 276 11.40 -5.30 -4.65
C ASN A 276 10.16 -4.90 -3.83
N ASN A 277 9.89 -5.59 -2.73
CA ASN A 277 8.70 -5.29 -1.93
C ASN A 277 8.89 -4.05 -1.05
N VAL A 278 10.03 -3.89 -0.38
CA VAL A 278 10.33 -2.70 0.45
C VAL A 278 10.38 -1.44 -0.43
N ASN A 279 11.04 -1.51 -1.60
CA ASN A 279 11.05 -0.39 -2.54
C ASN A 279 9.64 -0.04 -3.05
N PHE A 280 8.81 -1.05 -3.33
CA PHE A 280 7.42 -0.82 -3.71
C PHE A 280 6.63 -0.12 -2.59
N VAL A 281 6.73 -0.60 -1.35
CA VAL A 281 6.08 0.04 -0.19
C VAL A 281 6.54 1.49 -0.05
N LEU A 282 7.85 1.72 -0.05
CA LEU A 282 8.42 3.07 0.07
C LEU A 282 7.89 4.00 -1.01
N HIS A 283 7.91 3.57 -2.28
CA HIS A 283 7.44 4.38 -3.40
C HIS A 283 5.95 4.72 -3.31
N GLN A 284 5.11 3.76 -2.90
CA GLN A 284 3.67 4.00 -2.68
C GLN A 284 3.42 4.94 -1.49
N VAL A 285 4.20 4.83 -0.41
CA VAL A 285 4.08 5.73 0.74
C VAL A 285 4.47 7.15 0.36
N GLU A 286 5.60 7.32 -0.31
CA GLU A 286 6.09 8.64 -0.75
C GLU A 286 5.13 9.36 -1.70
N GLY A 287 4.39 8.61 -2.53
CA GLY A 287 3.42 9.13 -3.48
C GLY A 287 1.99 9.33 -2.94
N SER A 288 1.74 9.09 -1.65
CA SER A 288 0.38 9.10 -1.08
C SER A 288 0.26 9.86 0.24
N GLU A 289 -0.97 9.98 0.75
CA GLU A 289 -1.25 10.59 2.04
C GLU A 289 -0.56 9.87 3.22
N ILE A 290 -0.11 8.63 3.01
CA ILE A 290 0.60 7.85 4.01
C ILE A 290 1.91 8.54 4.42
N LYS A 291 2.62 9.20 3.50
CA LYS A 291 3.84 9.96 3.85
C LYS A 291 3.54 11.08 4.87
N TYR A 292 2.48 11.84 4.67
CA TYR A 292 2.11 12.92 5.60
C TYR A 292 1.67 12.40 6.97
N LEU A 293 1.07 11.19 7.00
CA LEU A 293 0.66 10.53 8.23
C LEU A 293 1.86 9.97 9.02
N LEU A 294 2.80 9.29 8.35
CA LEU A 294 3.92 8.61 9.00
C LEU A 294 5.12 9.52 9.27
N GLY A 295 5.29 10.57 8.46
CA GLY A 295 6.38 11.55 8.57
C GLY A 295 7.68 11.13 7.88
N ASP A 296 8.58 12.10 7.71
CA ASP A 296 9.84 11.91 6.99
C ASP A 296 10.80 10.95 7.71
N ASP A 297 10.77 10.89 9.04
CA ASP A 297 11.60 9.95 9.82
C ASP A 297 11.28 8.49 9.46
N TRP A 298 10.00 8.17 9.23
CA TRP A 298 9.59 6.85 8.79
C TRP A 298 10.17 6.55 7.39
N VAL A 299 10.10 7.50 6.47
CA VAL A 299 10.63 7.37 5.11
C VAL A 299 12.14 7.14 5.12
N LEU A 300 12.88 7.95 5.88
CA LEU A 300 14.33 7.80 6.01
C LEU A 300 14.73 6.43 6.55
N LYS A 301 14.05 5.94 7.59
CA LYS A 301 14.28 4.60 8.14
C LYS A 301 14.09 3.51 7.10
N HIS A 302 13.05 3.59 6.28
CA HIS A 302 12.77 2.56 5.26
C HIS A 302 13.68 2.70 4.04
N GLN A 303 14.17 3.90 3.73
CA GLN A 303 15.25 4.10 2.75
C GLN A 303 16.55 3.44 3.19
N ASP A 304 16.91 3.53 4.47
CA ASP A 304 18.11 2.88 5.00
C ASP A 304 17.95 1.35 5.04
N GLN A 305 16.79 0.84 5.45
CA GLN A 305 16.46 -0.59 5.34
C GLN A 305 16.57 -1.10 3.89
N LEU A 306 16.08 -0.33 2.91
CA LEU A 306 16.21 -0.67 1.51
C LEU A 306 17.68 -0.74 1.07
N LYS A 307 18.51 0.21 1.49
CA LYS A 307 19.96 0.18 1.21
C LYS A 307 20.64 -1.04 1.83
N ASP A 308 20.22 -1.46 3.02
CA ASP A 308 20.74 -2.66 3.68
C ASP A 308 20.41 -3.92 2.87
N HIS A 309 19.17 -4.06 2.40
CA HIS A 309 18.77 -5.17 1.53
C HIS A 309 19.52 -5.15 0.19
N ILE A 310 19.68 -3.98 -0.43
CA ILE A 310 20.45 -3.84 -1.69
C ILE A 310 21.92 -4.24 -1.46
N SER A 311 22.53 -3.78 -0.36
CA SER A 311 23.91 -4.10 -0.02
C SER A 311 24.10 -5.59 0.25
N SER A 312 23.15 -6.22 0.95
CA SER A 312 23.14 -7.66 1.18
C SER A 312 23.00 -8.43 -0.13
N PHE A 313 22.08 -8.01 -1.02
CA PHE A 313 21.93 -8.60 -2.35
C PHE A 313 23.23 -8.53 -3.15
N ILE A 314 23.84 -7.35 -3.26
CA ILE A 314 25.11 -7.17 -4.01
C ILE A 314 26.20 -8.05 -3.41
N ASN A 315 26.36 -8.08 -2.08
CA ASN A 315 27.38 -8.88 -1.43
C ASN A 315 27.17 -10.37 -1.74
N ILE A 316 25.96 -10.91 -1.55
CA ILE A 316 25.63 -12.32 -1.79
C ILE A 316 25.82 -12.69 -3.26
N SER A 317 25.32 -11.88 -4.19
CA SER A 317 25.38 -12.18 -5.63
C SER A 317 26.78 -12.05 -6.22
N TRP A 318 27.67 -11.27 -5.61
CA TRP A 318 29.04 -11.06 -6.09
C TRP A 318 30.10 -11.75 -5.25
N GLU A 319 29.75 -12.39 -4.13
CA GLU A 319 30.73 -13.02 -3.22
C GLU A 319 31.59 -14.08 -3.94
N SER A 320 30.95 -15.01 -4.67
CA SER A 320 31.64 -16.07 -5.43
C SER A 320 32.53 -15.50 -6.54
N VAL A 321 32.03 -14.52 -7.29
CA VAL A 321 32.75 -13.84 -8.37
C VAL A 321 33.95 -13.06 -7.81
N MET A 322 33.81 -12.43 -6.65
CA MET A 322 34.87 -11.65 -6.01
C MET A 322 35.84 -12.50 -5.19
N TYR A 323 35.49 -13.75 -4.87
CA TYR A 323 36.33 -14.67 -4.11
C TYR A 323 37.70 -14.89 -4.77
N CYS A 324 37.75 -14.99 -6.10
CA CYS A 324 39.02 -15.20 -6.83
C CYS A 324 40.03 -14.06 -6.66
N PHE A 325 39.57 -12.85 -6.32
CA PHE A 325 40.44 -11.70 -6.02
C PHE A 325 40.90 -11.68 -4.55
N HIS A 326 40.13 -12.26 -3.63
CA HIS A 326 40.52 -12.39 -2.22
C HIS A 326 41.55 -13.50 -1.99
N VAL A 327 41.51 -14.60 -2.75
CA VAL A 327 42.46 -15.74 -2.60
C VAL A 327 43.91 -15.38 -2.95
N LYS A 328 44.16 -14.26 -3.65
CA LYS A 328 45.52 -13.77 -3.90
C LYS A 328 46.25 -13.27 -2.64
N THR A 329 45.56 -13.04 -1.52
CA THR A 329 46.19 -12.58 -0.26
C THR A 329 46.47 -13.71 0.73
N ASN A 330 45.86 -14.90 0.59
CA ASN A 330 46.18 -16.07 1.43
C ASN A 330 46.18 -17.36 0.61
N LYS A 331 47.33 -18.03 0.58
CA LYS A 331 47.62 -19.26 -0.18
C LYS A 331 46.57 -20.36 0.06
N ILE A 332 45.72 -20.64 -0.93
CA ILE A 332 44.88 -21.85 -0.99
C ILE A 332 45.38 -22.75 -2.13
N SER A 333 45.67 -24.01 -1.80
CA SER A 333 46.34 -24.98 -2.69
C SER A 333 45.46 -25.56 -3.80
N ILE A 334 44.14 -25.31 -3.79
CA ILE A 334 43.14 -26.02 -4.58
C ILE A 334 43.05 -25.50 -6.03
N PHE A 335 43.49 -24.25 -6.28
CA PHE A 335 43.45 -23.59 -7.59
C PHE A 335 44.84 -23.22 -8.14
N SER A 336 45.86 -23.95 -7.73
CA SER A 336 47.27 -23.61 -7.98
C SER A 336 47.68 -23.56 -9.47
N SER A 337 46.82 -23.99 -10.41
CA SER A 337 47.11 -24.07 -11.85
C SER A 337 46.31 -23.12 -12.77
N LEU A 338 45.30 -22.38 -12.28
CA LEU A 338 44.43 -21.52 -13.11
C LEU A 338 44.70 -20.02 -12.89
N PRO A 339 44.91 -19.21 -13.95
CA PRO A 339 44.98 -17.75 -13.83
C PRO A 339 43.69 -17.18 -13.22
N THR A 340 43.81 -16.20 -12.31
CA THR A 340 42.68 -15.54 -11.64
C THR A 340 41.55 -15.10 -12.58
N LEU A 341 41.89 -14.65 -13.80
CA LEU A 341 40.91 -14.22 -14.80
C LEU A 341 40.02 -15.37 -15.32
N GLN A 342 40.54 -16.59 -15.41
CA GLN A 342 39.75 -17.75 -15.83
C GLN A 342 38.78 -18.19 -14.74
N ILE A 343 39.17 -18.11 -13.46
CA ILE A 343 38.29 -18.38 -12.31
C ILE A 343 37.19 -17.32 -12.25
N PHE A 344 37.54 -16.04 -12.44
CA PHE A 344 36.58 -14.95 -12.53
C PHE A 344 35.53 -15.19 -13.63
N ASN A 345 35.98 -15.47 -14.86
CA ASN A 345 35.06 -15.71 -15.98
C ASN A 345 34.14 -16.91 -15.72
N LEU A 346 34.66 -17.98 -15.11
CA LEU A 346 33.86 -19.16 -14.79
C LEU A 346 32.76 -18.87 -13.76
N GLU A 347 33.09 -18.19 -12.66
CA GLU A 347 32.10 -17.82 -11.64
C GLU A 347 31.13 -16.75 -12.14
N PHE A 348 31.59 -15.84 -13.00
CA PHE A 348 30.73 -14.85 -13.66
C PHE A 348 29.69 -15.52 -14.55
N GLU A 349 30.09 -16.37 -15.51
CA GLU A 349 29.19 -17.09 -16.44
C GLU A 349 28.25 -18.08 -15.74
N LYS A 350 28.63 -18.55 -14.55
CA LYS A 350 27.77 -19.39 -13.72
C LYS A 350 26.66 -18.57 -13.04
N THR A 351 26.94 -17.30 -12.78
CA THR A 351 26.05 -16.39 -12.03
C THR A 351 25.16 -15.56 -12.96
N TYR A 352 25.66 -15.22 -14.14
CA TYR A 352 25.04 -14.37 -15.16
C TYR A 352 25.21 -14.99 -16.54
#